data_AF-A0A2D7CB57-F1
#
_entry.id   AF-A0A2D7CB57-F1
#
_cell.length_a   1.000
_cell.length_b   1.000
_cell.length_c   1.000
_cell.angle_alpha   90.00
_cell.angle_beta   90.00
_cell.angle_gamma   90.00
#
_symmetry.space_group_name_H-M   'P 1'
#
loop_
_entity.id
_entity.type
_entity.pdbx_description
1 polymer ?
#
loop_
_entity_poly.entity_id
_entity_poly.type
_entity_poly.pdbx_seq_one_letter_code
_entity_poly.pdbx_strand_id
1 'polypeptide(L)'
;MAKLKALCVLHDLPTSGVKAVLVERLLEAGLDRSSIGLPDLQTEDASEEVISLEPEPEPVVIEAEPASPAVEVPLPAVEDDEVLEAEVLDAIPIEDDAPEDAAPLPEVPPAVPLPGSKTARNTTLLDMVKTPKAAAVLLVVLFLGAGGWYWVEQQLDPVTVDALRYGDEMGFVLIDGQLTATEGFVEPVIEQLDIEDDICRLEVSFSGTGDVAVHEGTMLDIPSQGSDTRLLGTVSVRGAHGAEWLAVQQEATYDLDELVVKRHLRSIVPGSNDCSSSSASASGAAELALTSWTEIGDRVTLRSNADWEVDLEGVVRGSTTTYGVGGLLGSFEVFAPGIAMLTQPVELQSLVGTTPIETGATGTGLGWDWSVVGAEDFAGKRMWRIVATQPDLATYCLGSATLSMWVEADNPWASRQTVDVRLSSDNNGQQDCATPSQQLGDAVLPDGEFRLTHTFERTSLTRGADRLDLGTTYL
;
A
#
# COMPACT_ATOMS: atom_id res chain seq x y z
N MET A 1 12.64 12.49 -11.33
CA MET A 1 13.28 11.29 -11.90
C MET A 1 12.24 10.39 -12.56
N ALA A 2 11.10 10.14 -11.88
CA ALA A 2 9.92 9.45 -12.44
C ALA A 2 9.49 10.00 -13.81
N LYS A 3 9.31 11.32 -13.95
CA LYS A 3 8.96 11.97 -15.24
C LYS A 3 9.90 11.62 -16.42
N LEU A 4 11.21 11.53 -16.17
CA LEU A 4 12.19 11.18 -17.21
C LEU A 4 12.12 9.69 -17.54
N LYS A 5 11.91 8.82 -16.55
CA LYS A 5 11.71 7.40 -16.77
C LYS A 5 10.42 7.13 -17.56
N ALA A 6 9.34 7.82 -17.23
CA ALA A 6 8.07 7.78 -17.96
C ALA A 6 8.26 8.17 -19.43
N LEU A 7 8.95 9.29 -19.70
CA LEU A 7 9.31 9.68 -21.06
C LEU A 7 10.17 8.63 -21.76
N CYS A 8 11.10 7.97 -21.06
CA CYS A 8 11.88 6.88 -21.67
C CYS A 8 10.99 5.70 -22.06
N VAL A 9 10.03 5.28 -21.20
CA VAL A 9 9.09 4.20 -21.53
C VAL A 9 8.26 4.52 -22.77
N LEU A 10 7.73 5.75 -22.87
CA LEU A 10 6.91 6.18 -24.01
C LEU A 10 7.64 6.17 -25.36
N HIS A 11 8.98 6.24 -25.34
CA HIS A 11 9.81 6.23 -26.54
C HIS A 11 10.57 4.91 -26.73
N ASP A 12 10.17 3.83 -26.04
CA ASP A 12 10.83 2.52 -26.05
C ASP A 12 12.33 2.59 -25.66
N LEU A 13 12.67 3.52 -24.78
CA LEU A 13 14.03 3.74 -24.30
C LEU A 13 14.23 3.10 -22.92
N PRO A 14 15.44 2.58 -22.63
CA PRO A 14 15.76 2.06 -21.31
C PRO A 14 15.54 3.12 -20.21
N THR A 15 15.01 2.70 -19.06
CA THR A 15 14.72 3.58 -17.90
C THR A 15 15.79 3.54 -16.81
N SER A 16 16.86 2.78 -17.04
CA SER A 16 17.98 2.64 -16.11
C SER A 16 18.98 3.79 -16.23
N GLY A 17 19.55 4.19 -15.08
CA GLY A 17 20.60 5.21 -14.98
C GLY A 17 20.25 6.43 -14.13
N VAL A 18 21.24 7.31 -13.99
CA VAL A 18 21.11 8.60 -13.29
C VAL A 18 20.36 9.62 -14.15
N LYS A 19 19.83 10.69 -13.54
CA LYS A 19 19.04 11.72 -14.22
C LYS A 19 19.69 12.24 -15.52
N ALA A 20 21.01 12.47 -15.51
CA ALA A 20 21.74 12.96 -16.68
C ALA A 20 21.70 11.98 -17.87
N VAL A 21 21.83 10.68 -17.59
CA VAL A 21 21.79 9.61 -18.60
C VAL A 21 20.40 9.49 -19.23
N LEU A 22 19.34 9.63 -18.44
CA LEU A 22 17.96 9.61 -18.96
C LEU A 22 17.67 10.85 -19.81
N VAL A 23 18.15 12.03 -19.39
CA VAL A 23 17.99 13.28 -20.15
C VAL A 23 18.74 13.22 -21.48
N GLU A 24 19.99 12.75 -21.48
CA GLU A 24 20.80 12.61 -22.69
C GLU A 24 20.16 11.62 -23.68
N ARG A 25 19.68 10.48 -23.18
CA ARG A 25 18.98 9.48 -23.99
C ARG A 25 17.70 10.01 -24.63
N LEU A 26 16.95 10.84 -23.92
CA LEU A 26 15.74 11.49 -24.45
C LEU A 26 16.07 12.56 -25.49
N LEU A 27 17.13 13.33 -25.28
CA LEU A 27 17.61 14.31 -26.27
C LEU A 27 18.13 13.61 -27.53
N GLU A 28 18.85 12.49 -27.39
CA GLU A 28 19.36 11.69 -28.50
C GLU A 28 18.23 11.01 -29.30
N ALA A 29 17.13 10.64 -28.62
CA ALA A 29 15.92 10.14 -29.25
C ALA A 29 15.09 11.23 -29.97
N GLY A 30 15.54 12.48 -29.94
CA GLY A 30 14.95 13.58 -30.71
C GLY A 30 13.90 14.41 -29.97
N LEU A 31 13.76 14.26 -28.64
CA LEU A 31 12.91 15.15 -27.86
C LEU A 31 13.58 16.51 -27.65
N ASP A 32 12.81 17.58 -27.76
CA ASP A 32 13.28 18.93 -27.52
C ASP A 32 13.53 19.21 -26.02
N ARG A 33 14.34 20.24 -25.75
CA ARG A 33 14.72 20.58 -24.36
C ARG A 33 13.49 20.98 -23.53
N SER A 34 12.51 21.64 -24.15
CA SER A 34 11.31 22.12 -23.48
C SER A 34 10.40 20.97 -23.02
N SER A 35 10.24 19.91 -23.82
CA SER A 35 9.44 18.72 -23.46
C SER A 35 10.06 17.91 -22.33
N ILE A 36 11.38 17.93 -22.18
CA ILE A 36 12.11 17.27 -21.08
C ILE A 36 12.17 18.17 -19.82
N GLY A 37 11.65 19.40 -19.88
CA GLY A 37 11.63 20.36 -18.76
C GLY A 37 12.96 21.07 -18.52
N LEU A 38 13.79 21.18 -19.57
CA LEU A 38 14.99 22.00 -19.59
C LEU A 38 14.67 23.38 -20.19
N PRO A 39 15.33 24.46 -19.74
CA PRO A 39 15.18 25.76 -20.36
C PRO A 39 15.69 25.71 -21.82
N ASP A 40 14.92 26.32 -22.72
CA ASP A 40 15.34 26.51 -24.10
C ASP A 40 16.57 27.42 -24.16
N LEU A 41 17.56 26.99 -24.93
CA LEU A 41 18.68 27.85 -25.28
C LEU A 41 18.17 28.85 -26.30
N GLN A 42 17.75 30.02 -25.84
CA GLN A 42 17.49 31.15 -26.73
C GLN A 42 18.79 31.47 -27.47
N THR A 43 18.75 31.33 -28.79
CA THR A 43 19.80 31.79 -29.69
C THR A 43 19.86 33.31 -29.63
N GLU A 44 20.74 33.85 -28.80
CA GLU A 44 21.33 35.16 -29.04
C GLU A 44 22.56 34.99 -29.93
N ASP A 45 22.58 35.78 -31.00
CA ASP A 45 23.56 35.77 -32.07
C ASP A 45 25.02 35.88 -31.57
N ALA A 46 25.84 35.02 -32.18
CA ALA A 46 27.29 35.05 -32.33
C ALA A 46 28.09 36.21 -31.70
N SER A 47 28.97 35.85 -30.75
CA SER A 47 30.38 36.26 -30.83
C SER A 47 31.27 35.13 -30.34
N GLU A 48 32.14 34.68 -31.23
CA GLU A 48 33.12 33.60 -31.11
C GLU A 48 34.02 33.78 -29.87
N GLU A 49 34.14 32.73 -29.05
CA GLU A 49 35.44 32.39 -28.46
C GLU A 49 35.73 30.91 -28.72
N VAL A 50 36.81 30.73 -29.46
CA VAL A 50 37.34 29.49 -29.99
C VAL A 50 38.05 28.74 -28.87
N ILE A 51 37.60 27.53 -28.54
CA ILE A 51 38.45 26.54 -27.86
C ILE A 51 38.59 25.37 -28.83
N SER A 52 39.69 25.42 -29.59
CA SER A 52 40.12 24.36 -30.50
C SER A 52 40.46 23.08 -29.74
N LEU A 53 39.84 21.99 -30.18
CA LEU A 53 40.28 20.61 -29.95
C LEU A 53 41.37 20.25 -30.97
N GLU A 54 42.44 19.60 -30.52
CA GLU A 54 43.34 18.80 -31.34
C GLU A 54 43.81 17.55 -30.56
N PRO A 55 44.24 16.47 -31.24
CA PRO A 55 43.70 15.12 -31.02
C PRO A 55 44.70 14.09 -30.45
N GLU A 56 44.20 12.86 -30.29
CA GLU A 56 44.74 11.60 -29.72
C GLU A 56 46.26 11.31 -29.80
N PRO A 57 46.74 10.43 -28.90
CA PRO A 57 47.46 9.25 -29.39
C PRO A 57 47.00 7.91 -28.77
N GLU A 58 46.77 6.97 -29.70
CA GLU A 58 46.99 5.50 -29.74
C GLU A 58 47.10 4.60 -28.46
N PRO A 59 46.69 3.31 -28.61
CA PRO A 59 46.35 2.43 -27.49
C PRO A 59 47.58 1.74 -26.85
N VAL A 60 47.62 1.73 -25.52
CA VAL A 60 48.59 0.93 -24.77
C VAL A 60 48.05 -0.50 -24.58
N VAL A 61 48.73 -1.43 -25.24
CA VAL A 61 48.67 -2.89 -25.00
C VAL A 61 49.43 -3.20 -23.72
N ILE A 62 48.83 -3.95 -22.78
CA ILE A 62 49.59 -4.72 -21.77
C ILE A 62 49.01 -6.13 -21.67
N GLU A 63 49.91 -7.08 -21.87
CA GLU A 63 49.73 -8.53 -21.93
C GLU A 63 49.41 -9.18 -20.57
N ALA A 64 48.84 -10.39 -20.65
CA ALA A 64 48.52 -11.27 -19.53
C ALA A 64 49.68 -12.21 -19.15
N GLU A 65 49.50 -12.89 -17.99
CA GLU A 65 50.14 -14.11 -17.42
C GLU A 65 51.10 -13.90 -16.21
N PRO A 66 51.29 -14.90 -15.32
CA PRO A 66 50.37 -15.95 -14.80
C PRO A 66 50.47 -16.15 -13.24
N ALA A 67 49.85 -17.22 -12.75
CA ALA A 67 49.42 -17.51 -11.38
C ALA A 67 50.42 -18.11 -10.34
N SER A 68 49.97 -18.06 -9.07
CA SER A 68 50.23 -18.96 -7.90
C SER A 68 51.38 -18.60 -6.92
N PRO A 69 51.39 -19.05 -5.64
CA PRO A 69 50.45 -19.96 -4.94
C PRO A 69 49.96 -19.50 -3.53
N ALA A 70 49.12 -20.36 -2.96
CA ALA A 70 48.48 -20.36 -1.64
C ALA A 70 49.33 -19.95 -0.44
N VAL A 71 48.70 -19.23 0.49
CA VAL A 71 49.16 -19.04 1.87
C VAL A 71 47.98 -19.34 2.81
N GLU A 72 48.03 -20.52 3.43
CA GLU A 72 47.26 -20.89 4.62
C GLU A 72 47.83 -20.15 5.84
N VAL A 73 46.98 -19.46 6.60
CA VAL A 73 47.28 -19.00 7.98
C VAL A 73 45.96 -19.06 8.78
N PRO A 74 45.97 -19.51 10.05
CA PRO A 74 45.00 -20.47 10.61
C PRO A 74 43.90 -19.87 11.48
N LEU A 75 42.89 -20.71 11.76
CA LEU A 75 41.90 -20.55 12.83
C LEU A 75 42.56 -20.33 14.21
N PRO A 76 42.07 -19.38 15.04
CA PRO A 76 42.43 -19.36 16.45
C PRO A 76 41.69 -20.48 17.20
N ALA A 77 42.48 -21.23 17.95
CA ALA A 77 42.05 -22.26 18.88
C ALA A 77 41.38 -21.66 20.12
N VAL A 78 40.45 -22.45 20.67
CA VAL A 78 39.80 -22.32 21.97
C VAL A 78 40.83 -22.56 23.08
N GLU A 79 40.90 -21.65 24.05
CA GLU A 79 41.37 -21.92 25.41
C GLU A 79 40.48 -21.16 26.40
N ASP A 80 40.37 -21.76 27.58
CA ASP A 80 39.28 -21.71 28.54
C ASP A 80 39.28 -20.49 29.48
N ASP A 81 38.16 -20.38 30.21
CA ASP A 81 38.01 -19.75 31.53
C ASP A 81 38.08 -18.23 31.63
N GLU A 82 36.98 -17.54 31.28
CA GLU A 82 36.52 -16.39 32.06
C GLU A 82 35.01 -16.47 32.34
N VAL A 83 34.72 -16.76 33.61
CA VAL A 83 33.41 -16.69 34.25
C VAL A 83 32.97 -15.23 34.25
N LEU A 84 32.00 -14.87 33.41
CA LEU A 84 31.30 -13.59 33.50
C LEU A 84 30.00 -13.79 34.30
N GLU A 85 30.11 -13.65 35.62
CA GLU A 85 28.97 -13.45 36.52
C GLU A 85 28.30 -12.12 36.19
N ALA A 86 27.21 -12.16 35.41
CA ALA A 86 26.30 -11.05 35.25
C ALA A 86 25.08 -11.29 36.15
N GLU A 87 25.15 -10.65 37.33
CA GLU A 87 24.08 -10.14 38.19
C GLU A 87 22.63 -10.52 37.77
N VAL A 88 22.12 -11.59 38.38
CA VAL A 88 20.69 -11.89 38.44
C VAL A 88 20.07 -10.94 39.47
N LEU A 89 19.20 -10.04 39.02
CA LEU A 89 18.33 -9.27 39.91
C LEU A 89 17.31 -10.23 40.52
N ASP A 90 17.61 -10.74 41.71
CA ASP A 90 16.63 -11.43 42.55
C ASP A 90 15.51 -10.47 42.93
N ALA A 91 14.33 -10.72 42.38
CA ALA A 91 13.09 -10.11 42.81
C ALA A 91 12.80 -10.56 44.25
N ILE A 92 12.81 -9.62 45.19
CA ILE A 92 12.38 -9.84 46.57
C ILE A 92 10.89 -10.25 46.54
N PRO A 93 10.52 -11.44 47.04
CA PRO A 93 9.13 -11.80 47.21
C PRO A 93 8.55 -10.97 48.37
N ILE A 94 7.52 -10.17 48.09
CA ILE A 94 6.74 -9.55 49.16
C ILE A 94 5.76 -10.60 49.65
N GLU A 95 6.03 -11.14 50.83
CA GLU A 95 5.11 -11.96 51.60
C GLU A 95 3.86 -11.14 51.98
N ASP A 96 2.70 -11.73 51.69
CA ASP A 96 1.41 -11.34 52.24
C ASP A 96 1.45 -11.52 53.76
N ASP A 97 1.59 -10.43 54.50
CA ASP A 97 1.23 -10.39 55.91
C ASP A 97 0.34 -9.16 56.17
N ALA A 98 -0.95 -9.45 56.33
CA ALA A 98 -1.91 -8.52 56.88
C ALA A 98 -1.63 -8.30 58.38
N PRO A 99 -1.71 -7.06 58.86
CA PRO A 99 -2.43 -6.85 60.11
C PRO A 99 -3.31 -5.59 60.12
N GLU A 100 -4.54 -5.83 60.61
CA GLU A 100 -5.26 -5.09 61.66
C GLU A 100 -5.30 -3.53 61.65
N ASP A 101 -6.52 -3.04 61.45
CA ASP A 101 -7.21 -1.99 62.24
C ASP A 101 -6.52 -0.63 62.54
N ALA A 102 -7.04 0.39 61.84
CA ALA A 102 -7.57 1.66 62.37
C ALA A 102 -6.66 2.70 63.10
N ALA A 103 -6.37 3.78 62.34
CA ALA A 103 -6.24 5.21 62.71
C ALA A 103 -4.97 5.74 63.44
N PRO A 104 -4.61 7.05 63.37
CA PRO A 104 -4.95 8.14 62.42
C PRO A 104 -3.71 8.84 61.78
N LEU A 105 -3.97 9.74 60.83
CA LEU A 105 -3.01 10.56 60.05
C LEU A 105 -2.11 11.49 60.89
N PRO A 106 -0.89 11.83 60.41
CA PRO A 106 0.10 12.62 61.16
C PRO A 106 -0.21 14.13 61.25
N GLU A 107 0.06 14.69 62.42
CA GLU A 107 -0.04 16.12 62.78
C GLU A 107 1.08 16.97 62.14
N VAL A 108 0.69 18.11 61.56
CA VAL A 108 1.58 19.17 61.03
C VAL A 108 1.87 20.19 62.15
N PRO A 109 3.12 20.67 62.32
CA PRO A 109 3.50 21.57 63.42
C PRO A 109 2.87 22.99 63.30
N PRO A 110 2.76 23.74 64.42
CA PRO A 110 1.97 24.97 64.51
C PRO A 110 2.68 26.20 63.92
N ALA A 111 1.96 26.99 63.13
CA ALA A 111 2.39 28.30 62.66
C ALA A 111 2.08 29.41 63.68
N VAL A 112 3.07 30.27 63.93
CA VAL A 112 2.97 31.48 64.77
C VAL A 112 2.20 32.59 64.02
N PRO A 113 1.28 33.35 64.66
CA PRO A 113 0.41 34.30 63.97
C PRO A 113 1.10 35.66 63.73
N LEU A 114 0.96 36.21 62.51
CA LEU A 114 1.13 37.65 62.29
C LEU A 114 -0.17 38.41 62.64
N PRO A 115 -0.08 39.59 63.28
CA PRO A 115 -1.24 40.33 63.75
C PRO A 115 -1.79 41.23 62.64
N GLY A 116 -3.11 41.16 62.43
CA GLY A 116 -3.85 42.21 61.72
C GLY A 116 -4.80 41.70 60.65
N SER A 117 -6.04 42.17 60.75
CA SER A 117 -7.07 42.21 59.70
C SER A 117 -8.01 40.99 59.53
N LYS A 118 -9.08 41.04 60.35
CA LYS A 118 -10.49 40.77 60.03
C LYS A 118 -10.88 39.32 59.68
N THR A 119 -11.72 38.77 60.56
CA THR A 119 -12.60 37.60 60.43
C THR A 119 -13.08 37.37 58.99
N ALA A 120 -12.52 36.36 58.32
CA ALA A 120 -13.10 35.81 57.09
C ALA A 120 -14.12 34.72 57.49
N ARG A 121 -15.37 34.91 57.08
CA ARG A 121 -16.46 33.95 57.29
C ARG A 121 -16.10 32.61 56.68
N ASN A 122 -16.41 31.52 57.39
CA ASN A 122 -16.49 30.18 56.81
C ASN A 122 -17.58 30.19 55.72
N THR A 123 -17.18 30.31 54.46
CA THR A 123 -18.09 30.20 53.31
C THR A 123 -18.29 28.73 52.97
N THR A 124 -19.46 28.20 53.33
CA THR A 124 -19.99 26.95 52.78
C THR A 124 -20.15 27.04 51.26
N LEU A 125 -20.08 25.90 50.54
CA LEU A 125 -20.20 25.80 49.07
C LEU A 125 -21.37 26.60 48.46
N LEU A 126 -22.46 26.79 49.22
CA LEU A 126 -23.60 27.61 48.82
C LEU A 126 -23.32 29.12 48.66
N ASP A 127 -22.34 29.67 49.39
CA ASP A 127 -21.99 31.10 49.32
C ASP A 127 -20.98 31.39 48.18
N MET A 128 -20.24 30.36 47.73
CA MET A 128 -19.36 30.47 46.56
C MET A 128 -20.18 30.60 45.27
N VAL A 129 -21.39 30.00 45.20
CA VAL A 129 -22.28 30.06 44.03
C VAL A 129 -22.93 31.44 43.80
N LYS A 130 -22.95 32.32 44.80
CA LYS A 130 -23.59 33.66 44.70
C LYS A 130 -22.72 34.71 44.03
N THR A 131 -21.44 34.41 43.77
CA THR A 131 -20.58 35.32 43.03
C THR A 131 -20.45 34.86 41.58
N PRO A 132 -20.78 35.69 40.58
CA PRO A 132 -20.83 35.28 39.17
C PRO A 132 -19.47 34.78 38.65
N LYS A 133 -18.36 35.26 39.23
CA LYS A 133 -17.00 34.83 38.87
C LYS A 133 -16.66 33.42 39.37
N ALA A 134 -17.10 33.03 40.56
CA ALA A 134 -16.83 31.69 41.10
C ALA A 134 -17.74 30.62 40.47
N ALA A 135 -18.99 30.99 40.13
CA ALA A 135 -19.89 30.12 39.37
C ALA A 135 -19.35 29.81 37.96
N ALA A 136 -18.74 30.79 37.29
CA ALA A 136 -18.11 30.58 35.98
C ALA A 136 -16.91 29.63 36.06
N VAL A 137 -16.04 29.78 37.06
CA VAL A 137 -14.88 28.88 37.25
C VAL A 137 -15.36 27.46 37.58
N LEU A 138 -16.38 27.32 38.43
CA LEU A 138 -16.92 26.01 38.80
C LEU A 138 -17.65 25.33 37.64
N LEU A 139 -18.34 26.08 36.78
CA LEU A 139 -18.90 25.58 35.52
C LEU A 139 -17.81 25.16 34.55
N VAL A 140 -16.72 25.92 34.40
CA VAL A 140 -15.58 25.53 33.55
C VAL A 140 -14.93 24.27 34.07
N VAL A 141 -14.73 24.12 35.39
CA VAL A 141 -14.22 22.88 35.98
C VAL A 141 -15.19 21.71 35.82
N LEU A 142 -16.51 21.95 35.88
CA LEU A 142 -17.52 20.93 35.58
C LEU A 142 -17.56 20.57 34.10
N PHE A 143 -17.39 21.53 33.18
CA PHE A 143 -17.32 21.25 31.74
C PHE A 143 -16.00 20.58 31.35
N LEU A 144 -14.88 20.93 31.98
CA LEU A 144 -13.60 20.27 31.76
C LEU A 144 -13.54 18.90 32.45
N GLY A 145 -14.13 18.76 33.64
CA GLY A 145 -14.18 17.50 34.38
C GLY A 145 -15.22 16.51 33.85
N ALA A 146 -16.42 16.96 33.52
CA ALA A 146 -17.48 16.11 32.96
C ALA A 146 -17.42 15.99 31.42
N GLY A 147 -16.91 17.01 30.72
CA GLY A 147 -16.71 16.96 29.27
C GLY A 147 -15.37 16.35 28.85
N GLY A 148 -14.34 16.44 29.69
CA GLY A 148 -13.04 15.82 29.43
C GLY A 148 -13.08 14.29 29.50
N TRP A 149 -13.85 13.73 30.43
CA TRP A 149 -13.99 12.27 30.58
C TRP A 149 -14.65 11.62 29.35
N TYR A 150 -15.70 12.25 28.80
CA TYR A 150 -16.38 11.78 27.58
C TYR A 150 -15.47 11.81 26.34
N TRP A 151 -14.44 12.67 26.33
CA TRP A 151 -13.51 12.77 25.21
C TRP A 151 -12.39 11.71 25.28
N VAL A 152 -12.00 11.30 26.49
CA VAL A 152 -10.95 10.29 26.73
C VAL A 152 -11.49 8.88 26.55
N GLU A 153 -12.75 8.60 26.91
CA GLU A 153 -13.34 7.26 26.84
C GLU A 153 -13.87 6.85 25.45
N GLN A 154 -13.79 7.74 24.45
CA GLN A 154 -14.22 7.45 23.07
C GLN A 154 -13.06 7.12 22.12
N GLN A 155 -11.82 7.19 22.57
CA GLN A 155 -10.69 6.86 21.73
C GLN A 155 -10.43 5.36 21.86
N LEU A 156 -10.46 4.66 20.72
CA LEU A 156 -9.86 3.33 20.66
C LEU A 156 -8.41 3.47 21.13
N ASP A 157 -7.89 2.47 21.85
CA ASP A 157 -6.46 2.44 22.15
C ASP A 157 -5.67 2.42 20.83
N PRO A 158 -4.55 3.16 20.72
CA PRO A 158 -3.68 3.07 19.57
C PRO A 158 -3.26 1.62 19.32
N VAL A 159 -3.35 1.17 18.07
CA VAL A 159 -3.01 -0.22 17.73
C VAL A 159 -1.90 -0.27 16.68
N THR A 160 -0.92 -1.13 16.88
CA THR A 160 0.02 -1.53 15.82
C THR A 160 -0.59 -2.65 15.00
N VAL A 161 -0.47 -2.54 13.68
CA VAL A 161 -0.92 -3.59 12.76
C VAL A 161 -0.19 -4.90 13.01
N ASP A 162 -0.93 -5.99 13.00
CA ASP A 162 -0.34 -7.33 13.09
C ASP A 162 0.26 -7.75 11.75
N ALA A 163 1.36 -8.51 11.81
CA ALA A 163 2.00 -9.05 10.62
C ALA A 163 1.25 -10.28 10.14
N LEU A 164 1.35 -10.54 8.84
CA LEU A 164 0.94 -11.81 8.27
C LEU A 164 1.74 -12.97 8.90
N ARG A 165 1.14 -14.15 8.83
CA ARG A 165 1.72 -15.44 9.22
C ARG A 165 1.53 -16.47 8.12
N TYR A 166 2.43 -17.45 8.05
CA TYR A 166 2.25 -18.62 7.19
C TYR A 166 1.00 -19.38 7.64
N GLY A 167 0.07 -19.64 6.72
CA GLY A 167 -1.22 -20.24 7.02
C GLY A 167 -2.30 -19.24 7.45
N ASP A 168 -2.04 -17.92 7.44
CA ASP A 168 -3.13 -16.94 7.58
C ASP A 168 -4.10 -17.10 6.40
N GLU A 169 -5.40 -17.10 6.69
CA GLU A 169 -6.48 -17.20 5.71
C GLU A 169 -7.64 -16.28 6.14
N MET A 170 -8.20 -15.53 5.20
CA MET A 170 -9.33 -14.66 5.43
C MET A 170 -10.33 -14.77 4.29
N GLY A 171 -11.53 -15.25 4.62
CA GLY A 171 -12.67 -15.18 3.72
C GLY A 171 -13.30 -13.79 3.74
N PHE A 172 -13.83 -13.37 2.59
CA PHE A 172 -14.51 -12.11 2.40
C PHE A 172 -15.70 -12.24 1.44
N VAL A 173 -16.59 -11.26 1.50
CA VAL A 173 -17.62 -11.01 0.50
C VAL A 173 -17.27 -9.76 -0.29
N LEU A 174 -17.54 -9.82 -1.59
CA LEU A 174 -17.36 -8.74 -2.54
C LEU A 174 -18.74 -8.19 -2.91
N ILE A 175 -18.98 -6.92 -2.58
CA ILE A 175 -20.30 -6.30 -2.68
C ILE A 175 -20.21 -5.01 -3.49
N ASP A 176 -21.30 -4.71 -4.21
CA ASP A 176 -21.48 -3.48 -5.00
C ASP A 176 -20.35 -3.24 -6.00
N GLY A 177 -19.82 -4.32 -6.58
CA GLY A 177 -18.81 -4.27 -7.62
C GLY A 177 -19.37 -3.66 -8.90
N GLN A 178 -18.76 -2.57 -9.35
CA GLN A 178 -19.08 -1.91 -10.61
C GLN A 178 -17.79 -1.51 -11.31
N LEU A 179 -17.65 -1.94 -12.55
CA LEU A 179 -16.62 -1.53 -13.48
C LEU A 179 -17.28 -0.90 -14.69
N THR A 180 -16.80 0.26 -15.11
CA THR A 180 -17.22 0.93 -16.34
C THR A 180 -15.98 1.29 -17.14
N ALA A 181 -15.94 0.91 -18.41
CA ALA A 181 -14.88 1.26 -19.34
C ALA A 181 -15.51 1.83 -20.61
N THR A 182 -14.92 2.88 -21.18
CA THR A 182 -15.39 3.49 -22.43
C THR A 182 -14.26 3.72 -23.42
N GLU A 183 -14.61 3.75 -24.70
CA GLU A 183 -13.71 4.03 -25.82
C GLU A 183 -12.44 3.16 -25.75
N GLY A 184 -11.25 3.74 -25.71
CA GLY A 184 -9.98 3.02 -25.77
C GLY A 184 -9.68 2.14 -24.54
N PHE A 185 -10.39 2.32 -23.43
CA PHE A 185 -10.32 1.37 -22.30
C PHE A 185 -11.03 0.04 -22.57
N VAL A 186 -11.87 -0.05 -23.61
CA VAL A 186 -12.58 -1.28 -23.99
C VAL A 186 -11.75 -2.12 -24.96
N GLU A 187 -10.88 -1.50 -25.75
CA GLU A 187 -10.10 -2.14 -26.82
C GLU A 187 -9.28 -3.35 -26.33
N PRO A 188 -8.54 -3.30 -25.20
CA PRO A 188 -7.77 -4.46 -24.75
C PRO A 188 -8.64 -5.70 -24.45
N VAL A 189 -9.88 -5.48 -24.01
CA VAL A 189 -10.84 -6.56 -23.72
C VAL A 189 -11.38 -7.16 -25.01
N ILE A 190 -11.69 -6.32 -26.00
CA ILE A 190 -12.18 -6.75 -27.32
C ILE A 190 -11.10 -7.59 -28.02
N GLU A 191 -9.85 -7.11 -28.04
CA GLU A 191 -8.73 -7.79 -28.68
C GLU A 191 -8.43 -9.15 -28.01
N GLN A 192 -8.41 -9.20 -26.68
CA GLN A 192 -8.13 -10.43 -25.93
C GLN A 192 -9.21 -11.50 -26.13
N LEU A 193 -10.46 -11.10 -26.35
CA LEU A 193 -11.61 -11.99 -26.51
C LEU A 193 -12.01 -12.22 -27.97
N ASP A 194 -11.29 -11.64 -28.94
CA ASP A 194 -11.55 -11.71 -30.38
C ASP A 194 -13.01 -11.37 -30.74
N ILE A 195 -13.53 -10.28 -30.15
CA ILE A 195 -14.92 -9.84 -30.34
C ILE A 195 -15.02 -8.95 -31.58
N GLU A 196 -15.86 -9.32 -32.55
CA GLU A 196 -16.03 -8.56 -33.81
C GLU A 196 -16.95 -7.33 -33.70
N ASP A 197 -17.63 -7.17 -32.56
CA ASP A 197 -18.59 -6.09 -32.31
C ASP A 197 -17.87 -4.77 -31.94
N ASP A 198 -18.31 -3.63 -32.51
CA ASP A 198 -17.83 -2.27 -32.18
C ASP A 198 -18.42 -1.79 -30.83
N ILE A 199 -17.91 -2.35 -29.74
CA ILE A 199 -18.29 -2.02 -28.37
C ILE A 199 -17.54 -0.76 -27.93
N CYS A 200 -18.27 0.31 -27.65
CA CYS A 200 -17.69 1.59 -27.20
C CYS A 200 -17.83 1.83 -25.69
N ARG A 201 -18.68 1.07 -24.99
CA ARG A 201 -18.80 1.11 -23.54
C ARG A 201 -19.16 -0.25 -22.97
N LEU A 202 -18.46 -0.61 -21.91
CA LEU A 202 -18.65 -1.81 -21.13
C LEU A 202 -19.05 -1.42 -19.70
N GLU A 203 -20.12 -2.01 -19.18
CA GLU A 203 -20.46 -1.95 -17.76
C GLU A 203 -20.48 -3.37 -17.22
N VAL A 204 -19.73 -3.62 -16.16
CA VAL A 204 -19.72 -4.90 -15.46
C VAL A 204 -20.17 -4.64 -14.04
N SER A 205 -21.20 -5.35 -13.59
CA SER A 205 -21.54 -5.41 -12.18
C SER A 205 -21.27 -6.81 -11.66
N PHE A 206 -20.64 -6.90 -10.50
CA PHE A 206 -20.22 -8.16 -9.90
C PHE A 206 -20.42 -8.16 -8.39
N SER A 207 -20.85 -9.29 -7.86
CA SER A 207 -20.83 -9.60 -6.42
C SER A 207 -20.45 -11.08 -6.24
N GLY A 208 -19.98 -11.42 -5.04
CA GLY A 208 -19.57 -12.79 -4.75
C GLY A 208 -18.81 -12.97 -3.45
N THR A 209 -18.09 -14.08 -3.36
CA THR A 209 -17.24 -14.43 -2.22
C THR A 209 -15.81 -14.67 -2.68
N GLY A 210 -14.88 -14.65 -1.74
CA GLY A 210 -13.50 -14.99 -2.03
C GLY A 210 -12.71 -15.21 -0.76
N ASP A 211 -11.48 -15.70 -0.94
CA ASP A 211 -10.56 -15.95 0.15
C ASP A 211 -9.18 -15.38 -0.20
N VAL A 212 -8.50 -14.80 0.79
CA VAL A 212 -7.07 -14.52 0.70
C VAL A 212 -6.33 -15.43 1.66
N ALA A 213 -5.26 -16.06 1.19
CA ALA A 213 -4.49 -17.02 1.96
C ALA A 213 -2.99 -16.82 1.76
N VAL A 214 -2.22 -17.05 2.83
CA VAL A 214 -0.78 -17.21 2.79
C VAL A 214 -0.47 -18.69 2.91
N HIS A 215 0.16 -19.26 1.90
CA HIS A 215 0.47 -20.69 1.90
C HIS A 215 1.50 -21.03 2.99
N GLU A 216 1.29 -22.13 3.71
CA GLU A 216 2.25 -22.70 4.65
C GLU A 216 3.02 -23.84 3.97
N GLY A 217 4.10 -23.48 3.28
CA GLY A 217 4.95 -24.43 2.56
C GLY A 217 5.60 -25.47 3.48
N THR A 218 5.76 -26.67 2.97
CA THR A 218 6.35 -27.82 3.66
C THR A 218 7.75 -28.13 3.13
N MET A 219 8.45 -29.10 3.73
CA MET A 219 9.73 -29.59 3.20
C MET A 219 9.64 -30.12 1.75
N LEU A 220 8.44 -30.51 1.27
CA LEU A 220 8.25 -30.93 -0.11
C LEU A 220 8.28 -29.76 -1.10
N ASP A 221 7.97 -28.55 -0.62
CA ASP A 221 7.89 -27.34 -1.42
C ASP A 221 9.26 -26.64 -1.55
N ILE A 222 10.25 -27.06 -0.75
CA ILE A 222 11.63 -26.57 -0.75
C ILE A 222 12.66 -27.70 -0.88
N PRO A 223 12.56 -28.56 -1.92
CA PRO A 223 13.35 -29.80 -2.00
C PRO A 223 14.86 -29.55 -2.11
N SER A 224 15.29 -28.38 -2.59
CA SER A 224 16.69 -28.01 -2.76
C SER A 224 17.35 -27.44 -1.49
N GLN A 225 16.58 -27.12 -0.44
CA GLN A 225 17.06 -26.42 0.75
C GLN A 225 17.31 -27.32 1.97
N GLY A 226 17.14 -28.64 1.81
CA GLY A 226 17.44 -29.61 2.86
C GLY A 226 16.41 -29.62 4.00
N SER A 227 16.85 -29.99 5.22
CA SER A 227 15.99 -30.16 6.39
C SER A 227 15.96 -28.93 7.32
N ASP A 228 16.18 -27.73 6.79
CA ASP A 228 16.16 -26.53 7.63
C ASP A 228 14.72 -26.13 7.98
N THR A 229 14.38 -26.31 9.25
CA THR A 229 13.04 -26.00 9.77
C THR A 229 12.73 -24.51 9.76
N ARG A 230 13.74 -23.65 9.59
CA ARG A 230 13.58 -22.18 9.46
C ARG A 230 12.85 -21.76 8.20
N LEU A 231 12.94 -22.58 7.16
CA LEU A 231 12.42 -22.28 5.83
C LEU A 231 11.01 -22.85 5.63
N LEU A 232 10.47 -23.53 6.65
CA LEU A 232 9.07 -23.96 6.66
C LEU A 232 8.16 -22.73 6.52
N GLY A 233 7.05 -22.91 5.81
CA GLY A 233 6.19 -21.82 5.36
C GLY A 233 6.52 -21.32 3.96
N THR A 234 7.79 -21.36 3.53
CA THR A 234 8.21 -20.87 2.20
C THR A 234 8.02 -21.91 1.10
N VAL A 235 7.97 -21.44 -0.15
CA VAL A 235 7.94 -22.30 -1.35
C VAL A 235 9.10 -21.98 -2.27
N SER A 236 9.56 -23.00 -2.99
CA SER A 236 10.57 -22.85 -4.04
C SER A 236 9.92 -22.48 -5.36
N VAL A 237 10.29 -21.33 -5.93
CA VAL A 237 9.75 -20.83 -7.19
C VAL A 237 10.86 -20.46 -8.18
N ARG A 238 10.63 -20.72 -9.46
CA ARG A 238 11.54 -20.27 -10.52
C ARG A 238 11.17 -18.86 -10.98
N GLY A 239 12.13 -17.94 -10.89
CA GLY A 239 11.99 -16.58 -11.43
C GLY A 239 12.15 -16.53 -12.96
N ALA A 240 12.03 -15.33 -13.53
CA ALA A 240 12.07 -15.10 -14.99
C ALA A 240 13.32 -15.65 -15.69
N HIS A 241 14.46 -15.66 -15.00
CA HIS A 241 15.74 -16.13 -15.55
C HIS A 241 16.03 -17.61 -15.26
N GLY A 242 15.03 -18.36 -14.76
CA GLY A 242 15.14 -19.79 -14.49
C GLY A 242 15.87 -20.15 -13.19
N ALA A 243 16.41 -19.16 -12.47
CA ALA A 243 16.94 -19.34 -11.12
C ALA A 243 15.81 -19.67 -10.13
N GLU A 244 16.13 -20.52 -9.16
CA GLU A 244 15.22 -20.95 -8.10
C GLU A 244 15.40 -20.04 -6.88
N TRP A 245 14.29 -19.59 -6.30
CA TRP A 245 14.22 -18.65 -5.20
C TRP A 245 13.25 -19.16 -4.14
N LEU A 246 13.49 -18.80 -2.88
CA LEU A 246 12.52 -19.02 -1.81
C LEU A 246 11.56 -17.83 -1.74
N ALA A 247 10.27 -18.13 -1.72
CA ALA A 247 9.23 -17.14 -1.77
C ALA A 247 8.10 -17.43 -0.79
N VAL A 248 7.42 -16.38 -0.35
CA VAL A 248 6.08 -16.45 0.21
C VAL A 248 5.10 -16.56 -0.95
N GLN A 249 4.22 -17.58 -0.90
CA GLN A 249 3.09 -17.70 -1.82
C GLN A 249 1.85 -17.11 -1.17
N GLN A 250 1.21 -16.17 -1.86
CA GLN A 250 -0.10 -15.66 -1.51
C GLN A 250 -1.09 -16.00 -2.61
N GLU A 251 -2.30 -16.36 -2.23
CA GLU A 251 -3.38 -16.70 -3.14
C GLU A 251 -4.62 -15.91 -2.78
N ALA A 252 -5.28 -15.34 -3.78
CA ALA A 252 -6.56 -14.66 -3.65
C ALA A 252 -7.55 -15.27 -4.65
N THR A 253 -8.63 -15.86 -4.16
CA THR A 253 -9.69 -16.47 -4.96
C THR A 253 -10.94 -15.61 -4.95
N TYR A 254 -11.70 -15.66 -6.04
CA TYR A 254 -12.95 -14.95 -6.23
C TYR A 254 -13.94 -15.89 -6.92
N ASP A 255 -15.08 -16.09 -6.30
CA ASP A 255 -16.26 -16.77 -6.85
C ASP A 255 -17.35 -15.71 -7.00
N LEU A 256 -17.53 -15.25 -8.24
CA LEU A 256 -18.50 -14.22 -8.62
C LEU A 256 -19.77 -14.91 -9.12
N ASP A 257 -20.73 -15.12 -8.24
CA ASP A 257 -22.00 -15.80 -8.55
C ASP A 257 -23.05 -14.86 -9.18
N GLU A 258 -22.88 -13.54 -9.02
CA GLU A 258 -23.69 -12.53 -9.67
C GLU A 258 -22.81 -11.65 -10.57
N LEU A 259 -22.56 -12.10 -11.80
CA LEU A 259 -21.87 -11.32 -12.82
C LEU A 259 -22.86 -10.86 -13.90
N VAL A 260 -22.92 -9.56 -14.16
CA VAL A 260 -23.71 -8.98 -15.26
C VAL A 260 -22.84 -8.06 -16.09
N VAL A 261 -22.75 -8.36 -17.39
CA VAL A 261 -22.00 -7.57 -18.37
C VAL A 261 -22.98 -6.91 -19.32
N LYS A 262 -22.93 -5.58 -19.41
CA LYS A 262 -23.65 -4.78 -20.40
C LYS A 262 -22.67 -4.20 -21.39
N ARG A 263 -22.94 -4.44 -22.67
CA ARG A 263 -22.18 -3.89 -23.79
C ARG A 263 -23.03 -2.89 -24.56
N HIS A 264 -22.46 -1.73 -24.80
CA HIS A 264 -23.03 -0.68 -25.64
C HIS A 264 -22.25 -0.62 -26.94
N LEU A 265 -22.95 -0.82 -28.05
CA LEU A 265 -22.38 -0.67 -29.37
C LEU A 265 -22.33 0.80 -29.78
N ARG A 266 -21.41 1.16 -30.68
CA ARG A 266 -21.40 2.50 -31.29
C ARG A 266 -22.70 2.76 -32.06
N SER A 267 -23.17 4.00 -32.03
CA SER A 267 -24.41 4.40 -32.69
C SER A 267 -24.37 4.14 -34.20
N ILE A 268 -25.43 3.54 -34.74
CA ILE A 268 -25.60 3.33 -36.19
C ILE A 268 -25.97 4.63 -36.95
N VAL A 269 -26.18 5.75 -36.23
CA VAL A 269 -26.53 7.03 -36.83
C VAL A 269 -25.31 7.60 -37.58
N PRO A 270 -25.39 7.81 -38.90
CA PRO A 270 -24.25 8.29 -39.67
C PRO A 270 -23.70 9.62 -39.14
N GLY A 271 -22.42 9.62 -38.75
CA GLY A 271 -21.72 10.80 -38.22
C GLY A 271 -21.82 11.01 -36.71
N SER A 272 -22.49 10.11 -35.97
CA SER A 272 -22.41 10.08 -34.50
C SER A 272 -21.29 9.13 -34.08
N ASN A 273 -20.46 9.59 -33.15
CA ASN A 273 -19.47 8.75 -32.48
C ASN A 273 -19.97 8.28 -31.10
N ASP A 274 -21.24 8.54 -30.77
CA ASP A 274 -21.78 8.28 -29.44
C ASP A 274 -22.09 6.79 -29.26
N CYS A 275 -21.98 6.31 -28.02
CA CYS A 275 -22.49 5.00 -27.65
C CYS A 275 -24.02 4.94 -27.73
N SER A 276 -24.55 3.82 -28.22
CA SER A 276 -25.99 3.61 -28.26
C SER A 276 -26.58 3.56 -26.84
N SER A 277 -27.77 4.13 -26.66
CA SER A 277 -28.49 4.08 -25.38
C SER A 277 -29.03 2.69 -25.05
N SER A 278 -29.15 1.80 -26.05
CA SER A 278 -29.42 0.39 -25.85
C SER A 278 -28.15 -0.37 -25.47
N SER A 279 -28.27 -1.32 -24.55
CA SER A 279 -27.23 -2.30 -24.27
C SER A 279 -27.73 -3.71 -24.52
N ALA A 280 -26.82 -4.57 -24.95
CA ALA A 280 -26.99 -6.00 -24.79
C ALA A 280 -26.43 -6.40 -23.43
N SER A 281 -27.14 -7.22 -22.68
CA SER A 281 -26.73 -7.68 -21.35
C SER A 281 -26.61 -9.19 -21.34
N ALA A 282 -25.53 -9.71 -20.77
CA ALA A 282 -25.34 -11.10 -20.43
C ALA A 282 -25.14 -11.22 -18.91
N SER A 283 -25.60 -12.31 -18.32
CA SER A 283 -25.46 -12.58 -16.89
C SER A 283 -25.00 -14.00 -16.66
N GLY A 284 -24.17 -14.22 -15.65
CA GLY A 284 -23.68 -15.54 -15.30
C GLY A 284 -22.72 -15.47 -14.12
N ALA A 285 -21.65 -16.26 -14.17
CA ALA A 285 -20.69 -16.40 -13.08
C ALA A 285 -19.25 -16.29 -13.57
N ALA A 286 -18.32 -16.00 -12.67
CA ALA A 286 -16.90 -16.04 -12.95
C ALA A 286 -16.09 -16.50 -11.74
N GLU A 287 -15.05 -17.28 -11.99
CA GLU A 287 -14.06 -17.70 -11.01
C GLU A 287 -12.72 -17.06 -11.36
N LEU A 288 -12.03 -16.50 -10.38
CA LEU A 288 -10.70 -15.91 -10.55
C LEU A 288 -9.79 -16.39 -9.43
N ALA A 289 -8.56 -16.74 -9.76
CA ALA A 289 -7.51 -17.07 -8.81
C ALA A 289 -6.24 -16.27 -9.14
N LEU A 290 -5.81 -15.42 -8.21
CA LEU A 290 -4.58 -14.65 -8.29
C LEU A 290 -3.56 -15.25 -7.33
N THR A 291 -2.46 -15.80 -7.86
CA THR A 291 -1.34 -16.30 -7.07
C THR A 291 -0.13 -15.40 -7.27
N SER A 292 0.49 -14.95 -6.18
CA SER A 292 1.74 -14.19 -6.21
C SER A 292 2.83 -14.92 -5.43
N TRP A 293 4.07 -14.79 -5.90
CA TRP A 293 5.25 -15.30 -5.22
C TRP A 293 6.20 -14.15 -4.96
N THR A 294 6.39 -13.81 -3.69
CA THR A 294 7.25 -12.72 -3.23
C THR A 294 8.48 -13.29 -2.56
N GLU A 295 9.67 -12.90 -3.03
CA GLU A 295 10.93 -13.38 -2.48
C GLU A 295 11.08 -12.99 -1.00
N ILE A 296 11.55 -13.93 -0.17
CA ILE A 296 11.71 -13.69 1.29
C ILE A 296 12.81 -12.68 1.62
N GLY A 297 13.88 -12.60 0.83
CA GLY A 297 15.02 -11.71 1.09
C GLY A 297 14.72 -10.27 0.67
N ASP A 298 14.65 -10.04 -0.64
CA ASP A 298 14.54 -8.69 -1.21
C ASP A 298 13.10 -8.15 -1.27
N ARG A 299 12.09 -8.95 -0.85
CA ARG A 299 10.66 -8.60 -0.87
C ARG A 299 10.17 -8.21 -2.27
N VAL A 300 10.76 -8.79 -3.31
CA VAL A 300 10.41 -8.53 -4.71
C VAL A 300 9.43 -9.61 -5.19
N THR A 301 8.35 -9.18 -5.84
CA THR A 301 7.45 -10.10 -6.54
C THR A 301 8.20 -10.75 -7.70
N LEU A 302 8.41 -12.06 -7.61
CA LEU A 302 9.12 -12.85 -8.61
C LEU A 302 8.19 -13.21 -9.77
N ARG A 303 6.96 -13.58 -9.43
CA ARG A 303 5.95 -14.08 -10.36
C ARG A 303 4.56 -13.74 -9.84
N SER A 304 3.65 -13.47 -10.76
CA SER A 304 2.21 -13.47 -10.50
C SER A 304 1.51 -14.33 -11.56
N ASN A 305 0.48 -15.05 -11.16
CA ASN A 305 -0.38 -15.82 -12.05
C ASN A 305 -1.82 -15.43 -11.78
N ALA A 306 -2.60 -15.17 -12.83
CA ALA A 306 -4.03 -15.00 -12.75
C ALA A 306 -4.70 -16.03 -13.65
N ASP A 307 -5.37 -16.98 -13.03
CA ASP A 307 -6.23 -17.96 -13.69
C ASP A 307 -7.67 -17.47 -13.58
N TRP A 308 -8.42 -17.57 -14.68
CA TRP A 308 -9.79 -17.07 -14.72
C TRP A 308 -10.69 -17.95 -15.58
N GLU A 309 -11.94 -18.03 -15.16
CA GLU A 309 -13.03 -18.72 -15.84
C GLU A 309 -14.27 -17.81 -15.80
N VAL A 310 -14.92 -17.62 -16.93
CA VAL A 310 -16.13 -16.81 -17.05
C VAL A 310 -17.18 -17.61 -17.81
N ASP A 311 -18.38 -17.73 -17.24
CA ASP A 311 -19.54 -18.33 -17.87
C ASP A 311 -20.69 -17.33 -17.95
N LEU A 312 -20.91 -16.74 -19.14
CA LEU A 312 -22.00 -15.80 -19.40
C LEU A 312 -23.00 -16.39 -20.40
N GLU A 313 -22.50 -16.81 -21.56
CA GLU A 313 -23.26 -17.48 -22.63
C GLU A 313 -22.49 -18.72 -23.13
N GLY A 314 -21.66 -19.29 -22.27
CA GLY A 314 -20.65 -20.29 -22.58
C GLY A 314 -19.37 -20.04 -21.78
N VAL A 315 -18.67 -21.12 -21.46
CA VAL A 315 -17.51 -21.08 -20.57
C VAL A 315 -16.23 -20.72 -21.34
N VAL A 316 -15.61 -19.61 -20.95
CA VAL A 316 -14.29 -19.17 -21.43
C VAL A 316 -13.30 -19.23 -20.27
N ARG A 317 -12.09 -19.74 -20.53
CA ARG A 317 -11.02 -19.87 -19.55
C ARG A 317 -9.74 -19.26 -20.07
N GLY A 318 -8.95 -18.68 -19.19
CA GLY A 318 -7.63 -18.17 -19.52
C GLY A 318 -6.69 -18.19 -18.32
N SER A 319 -5.41 -17.99 -18.62
CA SER A 319 -4.36 -17.90 -17.62
C SER A 319 -3.35 -16.88 -18.11
N THR A 320 -2.93 -15.97 -17.22
CA THR A 320 -1.89 -14.99 -17.51
C THR A 320 -0.84 -15.03 -16.42
N THR A 321 0.43 -15.15 -16.82
CA THR A 321 1.56 -15.15 -15.90
C THR A 321 2.46 -13.96 -16.22
N THR A 322 2.81 -13.19 -15.19
CA THR A 322 3.76 -12.09 -15.28
C THR A 322 4.96 -12.35 -14.37
N TYR A 323 6.08 -11.71 -14.68
CA TYR A 323 7.31 -11.80 -13.90
C TYR A 323 7.86 -10.41 -13.58
N GLY A 324 8.39 -10.24 -12.37
CA GLY A 324 9.11 -9.04 -11.96
C GLY A 324 8.24 -7.86 -11.49
N VAL A 325 8.85 -6.67 -11.53
CA VAL A 325 8.29 -5.41 -10.99
C VAL A 325 7.09 -4.97 -11.82
N GLY A 326 5.91 -4.87 -11.21
CA GLY A 326 4.66 -4.52 -11.91
C GLY A 326 3.51 -5.50 -11.68
N GLY A 327 3.81 -6.73 -11.21
CA GLY A 327 2.78 -7.74 -10.93
C GLY A 327 1.89 -8.02 -12.14
N LEU A 328 0.60 -8.27 -11.89
CA LEU A 328 -0.40 -8.52 -12.95
C LEU A 328 -0.70 -7.28 -13.81
N LEU A 329 -0.49 -6.09 -13.25
CA LEU A 329 -0.85 -4.80 -13.87
C LEU A 329 0.31 -4.20 -14.70
N GLY A 330 1.45 -4.88 -14.74
CA GLY A 330 2.56 -4.62 -15.64
C GLY A 330 3.10 -3.19 -15.54
N SER A 331 3.22 -2.51 -16.69
CA SER A 331 3.76 -1.15 -16.77
C SER A 331 2.88 -0.10 -16.09
N PHE A 332 1.60 -0.39 -15.79
CA PHE A 332 0.74 0.58 -15.12
C PHE A 332 1.20 0.86 -13.68
N GLU A 333 1.81 -0.12 -12.98
CA GLU A 333 2.41 0.11 -11.65
C GLU A 333 3.54 1.14 -11.65
N VAL A 334 4.13 1.46 -12.81
CA VAL A 334 5.13 2.53 -12.92
C VAL A 334 4.50 3.90 -12.65
N PHE A 335 3.22 4.07 -12.99
CA PHE A 335 2.47 5.33 -12.85
C PHE A 335 1.55 5.35 -11.63
N ALA A 336 1.13 4.17 -11.17
CA ALA A 336 0.35 3.99 -9.96
C ALA A 336 0.90 2.80 -9.16
N PRO A 337 2.00 2.98 -8.40
CA PRO A 337 2.55 1.93 -7.57
C PRO A 337 1.51 1.37 -6.59
N GLY A 338 1.53 0.06 -6.35
CA GLY A 338 0.63 -0.59 -5.39
C GLY A 338 -0.85 -0.61 -5.82
N ILE A 339 -1.19 -0.25 -7.06
CA ILE A 339 -2.57 -0.29 -7.58
C ILE A 339 -3.17 -1.71 -7.55
N ALA A 340 -2.33 -2.75 -7.51
CA ALA A 340 -2.78 -4.13 -7.32
C ALA A 340 -3.50 -4.35 -5.97
N MET A 341 -3.28 -3.51 -4.95
CA MET A 341 -4.00 -3.63 -3.68
C MET A 341 -5.50 -3.28 -3.79
N LEU A 342 -5.92 -2.78 -4.95
CA LEU A 342 -7.32 -2.48 -5.22
C LEU A 342 -8.11 -3.73 -5.60
N THR A 343 -7.45 -4.83 -5.94
CA THR A 343 -8.16 -6.04 -6.39
C THR A 343 -8.35 -7.05 -5.28
N GLN A 344 -7.71 -6.86 -4.12
CA GLN A 344 -7.77 -7.77 -2.97
C GLN A 344 -7.76 -6.99 -1.65
N PRO A 345 -8.20 -7.59 -0.53
CA PRO A 345 -8.05 -6.98 0.79
C PRO A 345 -6.60 -6.57 1.10
N VAL A 346 -6.41 -5.32 1.50
CA VAL A 346 -5.08 -4.73 1.74
C VAL A 346 -4.39 -5.39 2.93
N GLU A 347 -3.17 -5.87 2.73
CA GLU A 347 -2.25 -6.21 3.82
C GLU A 347 -1.83 -4.93 4.54
N LEU A 348 -2.31 -4.72 5.75
CA LEU A 348 -2.16 -3.47 6.46
C LEU A 348 -0.68 -3.16 6.74
N GLN A 349 0.14 -4.15 7.06
CA GLN A 349 1.55 -3.93 7.40
C GLN A 349 2.34 -3.40 6.20
N SER A 350 1.98 -3.83 4.99
CA SER A 350 2.59 -3.33 3.74
C SER A 350 2.30 -1.83 3.52
N LEU A 351 1.13 -1.35 3.95
CA LEU A 351 0.68 0.03 3.76
C LEU A 351 1.13 0.96 4.89
N VAL A 352 0.87 0.59 6.15
CA VAL A 352 1.14 1.48 7.31
C VAL A 352 2.47 1.19 8.02
N GLY A 353 3.12 0.09 7.66
CA GLY A 353 4.34 -0.36 8.31
C GLY A 353 4.11 -0.75 9.77
N THR A 354 4.97 -0.27 10.65
CA THR A 354 4.88 -0.45 12.11
C THR A 354 4.31 0.76 12.83
N THR A 355 3.76 1.73 12.09
CA THR A 355 3.23 2.97 12.66
C THR A 355 1.99 2.67 13.51
N PRO A 356 1.91 3.17 14.75
CA PRO A 356 0.70 3.06 15.55
C PRO A 356 -0.49 3.75 14.85
N ILE A 357 -1.63 3.06 14.80
CA ILE A 357 -2.89 3.58 14.27
C ILE A 357 -3.57 4.36 15.39
N GLU A 358 -3.53 5.69 15.27
CA GLU A 358 -4.21 6.63 16.15
C GLU A 358 -4.73 7.82 15.34
N THR A 359 -5.72 8.54 15.87
CA THR A 359 -6.36 9.66 15.15
C THR A 359 -5.33 10.68 14.69
N GLY A 360 -5.31 10.98 13.39
CA GLY A 360 -4.40 11.96 12.79
C GLY A 360 -3.02 11.40 12.44
N ALA A 361 -2.74 10.12 12.70
CA ALA A 361 -1.55 9.47 12.16
C ALA A 361 -1.61 9.45 10.62
N THR A 362 -0.48 9.72 9.98
CA THR A 362 -0.35 9.72 8.52
C THR A 362 0.98 9.07 8.13
N GLY A 363 1.05 8.61 6.89
CA GLY A 363 2.28 8.07 6.34
C GLY A 363 2.15 7.75 4.87
N THR A 364 3.18 7.12 4.34
CA THR A 364 3.20 6.63 2.96
C THR A 364 3.64 5.18 2.93
N GLY A 365 3.03 4.39 2.06
CA GLY A 365 3.36 2.98 1.88
C GLY A 365 2.87 2.46 0.55
N LEU A 366 3.66 1.62 -0.12
CA LEU A 366 3.39 1.14 -1.49
C LEU A 366 3.13 2.25 -2.52
N GLY A 367 3.60 3.47 -2.28
CA GLY A 367 3.32 4.64 -3.12
C GLY A 367 1.97 5.32 -2.87
N TRP A 368 1.29 4.99 -1.76
CA TRP A 368 0.01 5.59 -1.37
C TRP A 368 0.18 6.44 -0.11
N ASP A 369 -0.50 7.57 -0.09
CA ASP A 369 -0.59 8.44 1.08
C ASP A 369 -1.78 7.98 1.92
N TRP A 370 -1.54 7.61 3.19
CA TRP A 370 -2.58 7.16 4.09
C TRP A 370 -2.72 8.07 5.31
N SER A 371 -3.94 8.14 5.84
CA SER A 371 -4.27 8.92 7.03
C SER A 371 -5.35 8.23 7.87
N VAL A 372 -5.17 8.25 9.18
CA VAL A 372 -6.14 7.73 10.15
C VAL A 372 -7.14 8.84 10.46
N VAL A 373 -8.37 8.66 10.01
CA VAL A 373 -9.47 9.62 10.21
C VAL A 373 -9.93 9.61 11.67
N GLY A 374 -10.00 8.42 12.26
CA GLY A 374 -10.43 8.22 13.64
C GLY A 374 -11.14 6.89 13.84
N ALA A 375 -11.70 6.72 15.03
CA ALA A 375 -12.50 5.57 15.41
C ALA A 375 -13.95 5.73 14.90
N GLU A 376 -14.47 4.74 14.18
CA GLU A 376 -15.86 4.69 13.74
C GLU A 376 -16.53 3.37 14.16
N ASP A 377 -17.82 3.42 14.45
CA ASP A 377 -18.60 2.22 14.73
C ASP A 377 -19.09 1.60 13.41
N PHE A 378 -18.65 0.38 13.12
CA PHE A 378 -19.05 -0.39 11.96
C PHE A 378 -19.58 -1.76 12.41
N ALA A 379 -20.79 -2.13 11.96
CA ALA A 379 -21.47 -3.38 12.34
C ALA A 379 -21.51 -3.66 13.87
N GLY A 380 -21.61 -2.60 14.68
CA GLY A 380 -21.64 -2.71 16.15
C GLY A 380 -20.27 -2.92 16.82
N LYS A 381 -19.17 -2.84 16.07
CA LYS A 381 -17.80 -2.84 16.58
C LYS A 381 -17.12 -1.52 16.26
N ARG A 382 -16.31 -1.02 17.20
CA ARG A 382 -15.51 0.19 17.00
C ARG A 382 -14.22 -0.20 16.27
N MET A 383 -13.97 0.40 15.11
CA MET A 383 -12.81 0.13 14.26
C MET A 383 -12.10 1.43 13.91
N TRP A 384 -10.81 1.35 13.61
CA TRP A 384 -10.07 2.49 13.09
C TRP A 384 -10.35 2.66 11.59
N ARG A 385 -10.70 3.87 11.17
CA ARG A 385 -10.87 4.21 9.75
C ARG A 385 -9.60 4.83 9.20
N ILE A 386 -9.03 4.18 8.19
CA ILE A 386 -7.87 4.64 7.43
C ILE A 386 -8.34 4.99 6.02
N VAL A 387 -7.95 6.18 5.53
CA VAL A 387 -8.18 6.57 4.14
C VAL A 387 -6.82 6.67 3.46
N ALA A 388 -6.67 6.00 2.31
CA ALA A 388 -5.47 6.06 1.50
C ALA A 388 -5.79 6.54 0.08
N THR A 389 -4.90 7.34 -0.49
CA THR A 389 -5.04 7.91 -1.85
C THR A 389 -3.75 7.70 -2.65
N GLN A 390 -3.88 7.54 -3.97
CA GLN A 390 -2.73 7.44 -4.88
C GLN A 390 -2.34 8.84 -5.41
N PRO A 391 -1.33 9.52 -4.83
CA PRO A 391 -0.95 10.88 -5.22
C PRO A 391 -0.43 10.99 -6.66
N ASP A 392 0.15 9.94 -7.22
CA ASP A 392 0.73 9.98 -8.57
C ASP A 392 -0.35 10.12 -9.65
N LEU A 393 -1.52 9.50 -9.48
CA LEU A 393 -2.64 9.63 -10.43
C LEU A 393 -3.13 11.08 -10.53
N ALA A 394 -3.16 11.80 -9.39
CA ALA A 394 -3.51 13.22 -9.38
C ALA A 394 -2.39 14.08 -9.98
N THR A 395 -1.13 13.79 -9.63
CA THR A 395 0.06 14.52 -10.09
C THR A 395 0.24 14.45 -11.61
N TYR A 396 -0.08 13.29 -12.19
CA TYR A 396 0.03 13.04 -13.63
C TYR A 396 -1.29 13.22 -14.38
N CYS A 397 -2.35 13.70 -13.72
CA CYS A 397 -3.65 13.95 -14.37
C CYS A 397 -4.23 12.70 -15.04
N LEU A 398 -4.02 11.55 -14.41
CA LEU A 398 -4.48 10.24 -14.86
C LEU A 398 -5.81 9.87 -14.19
N GLY A 399 -6.22 10.63 -13.18
CA GLY A 399 -7.47 10.45 -12.44
C GLY A 399 -7.25 10.40 -10.92
N SER A 400 -7.96 9.52 -10.23
CA SER A 400 -7.92 9.37 -8.78
C SER A 400 -8.18 7.92 -8.37
N ALA A 401 -7.50 7.46 -7.32
CA ALA A 401 -7.82 6.22 -6.65
C ALA A 401 -7.80 6.42 -5.13
N THR A 402 -8.87 5.98 -4.48
CA THR A 402 -9.09 6.14 -3.03
C THR A 402 -9.52 4.82 -2.41
N LEU A 403 -8.95 4.53 -1.26
CA LEU A 403 -9.28 3.41 -0.39
C LEU A 403 -9.78 3.95 0.93
N SER A 404 -10.90 3.43 1.42
CA SER A 404 -11.27 3.56 2.83
C SER A 404 -11.29 2.17 3.46
N MET A 405 -10.55 2.02 4.56
CA MET A 405 -10.36 0.75 5.25
C MET A 405 -10.81 0.88 6.71
N TRP A 406 -11.46 -0.15 7.22
CA TRP A 406 -11.79 -0.29 8.63
C TRP A 406 -10.95 -1.44 9.20
N VAL A 407 -10.16 -1.13 10.22
CA VAL A 407 -9.12 -2.01 10.73
C VAL A 407 -9.31 -2.32 12.21
N GLU A 408 -8.96 -3.56 12.58
CA GLU A 408 -9.03 -4.12 13.92
C GLU A 408 -7.62 -4.59 14.34
N ALA A 409 -7.36 -4.69 15.64
CA ALA A 409 -6.03 -4.97 16.19
C ALA A 409 -5.38 -6.28 15.72
N ASP A 410 -6.19 -7.34 15.66
CA ASP A 410 -5.70 -8.72 15.47
C ASP A 410 -5.88 -9.23 14.04
N ASN A 411 -6.16 -8.33 13.09
CA ASN A 411 -6.35 -8.66 11.68
C ASN A 411 -5.21 -8.05 10.85
N PRO A 412 -4.38 -8.85 10.15
CA PRO A 412 -3.35 -8.32 9.27
C PRO A 412 -3.91 -7.71 7.97
N TRP A 413 -5.18 -7.97 7.65
CA TRP A 413 -5.90 -7.36 6.54
C TRP A 413 -6.96 -6.36 6.99
N ALA A 414 -7.41 -5.50 6.08
CA ALA A 414 -8.56 -4.64 6.33
C ALA A 414 -9.84 -5.49 6.56
N SER A 415 -10.54 -5.28 7.69
CA SER A 415 -11.80 -5.99 7.99
C SER A 415 -12.93 -5.56 7.05
N ARG A 416 -12.87 -4.32 6.56
CA ARG A 416 -13.70 -3.82 5.45
C ARG A 416 -12.88 -2.84 4.63
N GLN A 417 -13.07 -2.84 3.33
CA GLN A 417 -12.38 -1.95 2.41
C GLN A 417 -13.32 -1.53 1.29
N THR A 418 -13.48 -0.21 1.08
CA THR A 418 -14.15 0.33 -0.09
C THR A 418 -13.12 0.89 -1.07
N VAL A 419 -13.27 0.52 -2.32
CA VAL A 419 -12.42 0.95 -3.44
C VAL A 419 -13.20 1.92 -4.32
N ASP A 420 -12.57 3.04 -4.67
CA ASP A 420 -13.07 3.98 -5.67
C ASP A 420 -11.93 4.45 -6.58
N VAL A 421 -12.00 4.08 -7.85
CA VAL A 421 -11.02 4.41 -8.89
C VAL A 421 -11.71 5.07 -10.04
N ARG A 422 -11.09 6.14 -10.53
CA ARG A 422 -11.42 6.78 -11.79
C ARG A 422 -10.13 7.05 -12.53
N LEU A 423 -10.00 6.52 -13.75
CA LEU A 423 -8.93 6.87 -14.68
C LEU A 423 -9.56 7.52 -15.91
N SER A 424 -8.97 8.61 -16.38
CA SER A 424 -9.53 9.41 -17.47
C SER A 424 -8.44 10.32 -18.02
N SER A 425 -8.27 10.35 -19.35
CA SER A 425 -7.48 11.38 -20.02
C SER A 425 -8.21 12.74 -20.01
N ASP A 426 -9.54 12.71 -19.95
CA ASP A 426 -10.36 13.91 -19.83
C ASP A 426 -10.25 14.53 -18.43
N ASN A 427 -9.66 15.72 -18.37
CA ASN A 427 -9.45 16.51 -17.15
C ASN A 427 -10.73 17.22 -16.63
N ASN A 428 -11.90 16.86 -17.15
CA ASN A 428 -13.18 17.46 -16.77
C ASN A 428 -13.53 17.10 -15.32
N GLY A 429 -13.05 17.92 -14.37
CA GLY A 429 -13.25 17.73 -12.93
C GLY A 429 -11.97 17.84 -12.10
N GLN A 430 -10.79 17.83 -12.72
CA GLN A 430 -9.51 18.00 -12.03
C GLN A 430 -9.12 19.48 -12.00
N GLN A 431 -9.16 20.07 -10.81
CA GLN A 431 -8.57 21.39 -10.58
C GLN A 431 -7.05 21.17 -10.44
N ASP A 432 -6.24 21.92 -11.19
CA ASP A 432 -4.76 21.97 -11.11
C ASP A 432 -3.93 21.06 -12.04
N CYS A 433 -4.48 20.60 -13.17
CA CYS A 433 -3.69 19.92 -14.20
C CYS A 433 -2.87 20.90 -15.06
N ALA A 434 -1.55 20.93 -14.86
CA ALA A 434 -0.63 21.73 -15.68
C ALA A 434 -0.44 21.11 -17.08
N THR A 435 -0.25 21.95 -18.11
CA THR A 435 -0.14 21.54 -19.53
C THR A 435 0.89 20.41 -19.80
N PRO A 436 2.09 20.38 -19.17
CA PRO A 436 3.03 19.27 -19.37
C PRO A 436 2.61 17.94 -18.73
N SER A 437 1.75 17.97 -17.71
CA SER A 437 1.18 16.74 -17.12
C SER A 437 0.04 16.21 -17.99
N GLN A 438 -0.73 17.10 -18.63
CA GLN A 438 -1.79 16.74 -19.58
C GLN A 438 -1.24 15.96 -20.78
N GLN A 439 -0.14 16.44 -21.38
CA GLN A 439 0.53 15.72 -22.48
C GLN A 439 1.04 14.33 -22.10
N LEU A 440 1.39 14.12 -20.82
CA LEU A 440 1.77 12.80 -20.33
C LEU A 440 0.54 11.91 -20.16
N GLY A 441 -0.58 12.47 -19.67
CA GLY A 441 -1.86 11.77 -19.56
C GLY A 441 -2.35 11.25 -20.90
N ASP A 442 -2.38 12.13 -21.92
CA ASP A 442 -2.80 11.79 -23.29
C ASP A 442 -1.88 10.75 -23.96
N ALA A 443 -0.63 10.62 -23.50
CA ALA A 443 0.32 9.65 -24.03
C ALA A 443 0.28 8.29 -23.32
N VAL A 444 -0.21 8.24 -22.07
CA VAL A 444 -0.18 7.03 -21.23
C VAL A 444 -1.54 6.36 -21.16
N LEU A 445 -2.62 7.13 -21.08
CA LEU A 445 -3.98 6.59 -21.03
C LEU A 445 -4.62 6.62 -22.41
N PRO A 446 -5.38 5.57 -22.78
CA PRO A 446 -6.24 5.63 -23.94
C PRO A 446 -7.37 6.65 -23.71
N ASP A 447 -7.99 7.10 -24.80
CA ASP A 447 -9.17 7.94 -24.73
C ASP A 447 -10.32 7.23 -24.00
N GLY A 448 -11.09 7.99 -23.20
CA GLY A 448 -12.26 7.51 -22.47
C GLY A 448 -12.11 7.57 -20.95
N GLU A 449 -12.98 6.86 -20.25
CA GLU A 449 -13.01 6.76 -18.78
C GLU A 449 -13.05 5.29 -18.36
N PHE A 450 -12.20 4.95 -17.39
CA PHE A 450 -12.28 3.73 -16.61
C PHE A 450 -12.71 4.06 -15.18
N ARG A 451 -13.69 3.35 -14.66
CA ARG A 451 -14.14 3.48 -13.27
C ARG A 451 -14.29 2.10 -12.65
N LEU A 452 -13.83 1.97 -11.40
CA LEU A 452 -13.97 0.76 -10.60
C LEU A 452 -14.38 1.15 -9.19
N THR A 453 -15.48 0.59 -8.73
CA THR A 453 -15.93 0.71 -7.34
C THR A 453 -16.34 -0.66 -6.81
N HIS A 454 -15.92 -1.04 -5.61
CA HIS A 454 -16.39 -2.25 -4.95
C HIS A 454 -16.08 -2.20 -3.45
N THR A 455 -16.67 -3.12 -2.68
CA THR A 455 -16.42 -3.25 -1.26
C THR A 455 -16.05 -4.69 -0.90
N PHE A 456 -14.92 -4.87 -0.21
CA PHE A 456 -14.60 -6.11 0.50
C PHE A 456 -15.09 -6.01 1.94
N GLU A 457 -15.74 -7.06 2.43
CA GLU A 457 -16.08 -7.20 3.84
C GLU A 457 -15.71 -8.60 4.34
N ARG A 458 -14.96 -8.66 5.44
CA ARG A 458 -14.48 -9.91 6.01
C ARG A 458 -15.62 -10.79 6.52
N THR A 459 -15.54 -12.09 6.25
CA THR A 459 -16.48 -13.11 6.75
C THR A 459 -15.84 -14.06 7.75
N SER A 460 -14.56 -14.41 7.56
CA SER A 460 -13.81 -15.31 8.43
C SER A 460 -12.39 -14.78 8.67
N LEU A 461 -11.67 -15.34 9.63
CA LEU A 461 -10.22 -15.11 9.79
C LEU A 461 -9.65 -16.30 10.54
N THR A 462 -8.71 -16.98 9.90
CA THR A 462 -7.88 -18.03 10.49
C THR A 462 -6.46 -17.51 10.55
N ARG A 463 -5.84 -17.60 11.73
CA ARG A 463 -4.46 -17.15 11.92
C ARG A 463 -3.51 -18.33 11.81
N GLY A 464 -2.43 -18.12 11.07
CA GLY A 464 -1.28 -18.99 10.97
C GLY A 464 -0.45 -19.03 12.24
N ALA A 465 0.51 -19.96 12.28
CA ALA A 465 1.38 -20.16 13.43
C ALA A 465 2.56 -19.17 13.44
N ASP A 466 3.35 -19.18 12.37
CA ASP A 466 4.65 -18.49 12.31
C ASP A 466 4.56 -17.20 11.48
N ARG A 467 5.19 -16.12 11.95
CA ARG A 467 5.21 -14.83 11.23
C ARG A 467 5.96 -14.97 9.90
N LEU A 468 5.58 -14.15 8.92
CA LEU A 468 6.36 -14.06 7.69
C LEU A 468 7.75 -13.50 7.99
N ASP A 469 8.76 -14.21 7.55
CA ASP A 469 10.16 -13.81 7.68
C ASP A 469 10.63 -13.00 6.45
N LEU A 470 9.88 -11.96 6.09
CA LEU A 470 10.23 -11.07 4.98
C LEU A 470 11.36 -10.10 5.37
N GLY A 471 12.43 -10.05 4.57
CA GLY A 471 13.60 -9.19 4.79
C GLY A 471 14.69 -9.82 5.65
N THR A 472 14.55 -11.09 6.01
CA THR A 472 15.55 -11.84 6.79
C THR A 472 16.61 -12.40 5.85
N THR A 473 17.88 -12.10 6.10
CA THR A 473 18.98 -12.66 5.29
C THR A 473 19.23 -14.11 5.73
N TYR A 474 18.90 -15.06 4.87
CA TYR A 474 19.27 -16.47 5.04
C TYR A 474 20.63 -16.68 4.37
N LEU A 475 21.66 -16.93 5.17
CA LEU A 475 23.04 -17.18 4.73
C LEU A 475 23.33 -18.67 4.59
#